data_AF-A0A1Q3A4D7-F1
#
_entry.id   AF-A0A1Q3A4D7-F1
#
_cell.length_a   1.000
_cell.length_b   1.000
_cell.length_c   1.000
_cell.angle_alpha   90.00
_cell.angle_beta   90.00
_cell.angle_gamma   90.00
#
_symmetry.space_group_name_H-M   'P 1'
#
loop_
_entity.id
_entity.type
_entity.pdbx_description
1 polymer ?
#
loop_
_entity_poly.entity_id
_entity_poly.type
_entity_poly.pdbx_seq_one_letter_code
_entity_poly.pdbx_strand_id
1 'polypeptide(L)'
;QPLPDTEPADTVIEDVSQCRFDFNGNLVPPTREIKSTLHSALHHHSDDPQLAGYTIPELQRLSRSTFPAQRAISLQTLGRILYKLGKQSYYQLIPEVEPETYKEEGSAQGVINKIYSMFWDLCNDCRIIDCLQDAADETKTRHLSVRNYALEALWLWKQGGGDFRRKSANSYNEDNV
;
A
#
# COMPACT_ATOMS: atom_id res chain seq x y z
N GLN A 1 -21.37 -0.77 40.63
CA GLN A 1 -21.74 -1.04 39.23
C GLN A 1 -20.45 -1.47 38.54
N PRO A 2 -20.34 -2.70 38.00
CA PRO A 2 -19.16 -3.06 37.22
C PRO A 2 -19.22 -2.31 35.89
N LEU A 3 -18.05 -1.84 35.43
CA LEU A 3 -17.88 -1.19 34.12
C LEU A 3 -18.13 -2.21 32.99
N PRO A 4 -18.67 -1.80 31.83
CA PRO A 4 -18.85 -2.71 30.72
C PRO A 4 -17.50 -3.17 30.19
N ASP A 5 -17.36 -4.48 30.02
CA ASP A 5 -16.24 -5.12 29.32
C ASP A 5 -16.19 -4.55 27.89
N THR A 6 -15.21 -3.68 27.63
CA THR A 6 -14.88 -3.30 26.26
C THR A 6 -14.05 -4.43 25.67
N GLU A 7 -14.71 -5.30 24.92
CA GLU A 7 -14.02 -6.31 24.10
C GLU A 7 -13.02 -5.63 23.16
N PRO A 8 -11.83 -6.22 22.95
CA PRO A 8 -10.85 -5.66 22.01
C PRO A 8 -11.41 -5.76 20.59
N ALA A 9 -11.69 -4.61 19.99
CA ALA A 9 -12.23 -4.50 18.65
C ALA A 9 -11.32 -5.21 17.63
N ASP A 10 -11.91 -6.11 16.84
CA ASP A 10 -11.29 -6.84 15.74
C ASP A 10 -10.45 -5.92 14.85
N THR A 11 -9.17 -6.27 14.66
CA THR A 11 -8.20 -5.44 13.95
C THR A 11 -8.04 -5.92 12.51
N VAL A 12 -9.15 -6.08 11.78
CA VAL A 12 -9.11 -6.42 10.36
C VAL A 12 -9.01 -5.11 9.56
N ILE A 13 -7.96 -4.97 8.75
CA ILE A 13 -7.88 -3.88 7.78
C ILE A 13 -8.92 -4.15 6.69
N GLU A 14 -10.07 -3.50 6.82
CA GLU A 14 -11.18 -3.65 5.86
C GLU A 14 -10.96 -2.83 4.58
N ASP A 15 -10.23 -1.70 4.66
CA ASP A 15 -9.95 -0.83 3.52
C ASP A 15 -8.49 -0.34 3.51
N VAL A 16 -7.68 -0.96 2.64
CA VAL A 16 -6.28 -0.59 2.41
C VAL A 16 -6.10 0.79 1.75
N SER A 17 -7.16 1.37 1.17
CA SER A 17 -7.10 2.69 0.53
C SER A 17 -6.94 3.84 1.53
N GLN A 18 -7.33 3.60 2.78
CA GLN A 18 -7.20 4.56 3.88
C GLN A 18 -5.86 4.43 4.63
N CYS A 19 -5.06 3.39 4.36
CA CYS A 19 -3.76 3.22 4.99
C CYS A 19 -2.82 4.36 4.59
N ARG A 20 -2.24 5.02 5.60
CA ARG A 20 -1.32 6.15 5.44
C ARG A 20 0.12 5.70 5.54
N PHE A 21 0.97 6.33 4.74
CA PHE A 21 2.40 6.07 4.66
C PHE A 21 3.20 7.32 4.95
N ASP A 22 4.28 7.18 5.72
CA ASP A 22 5.28 8.22 5.86
C ASP A 22 6.12 8.34 4.56
N PHE A 23 6.99 9.35 4.48
CA PHE A 23 7.84 9.51 3.31
C PHE A 23 8.84 8.36 3.10
N ASN A 24 9.14 7.58 4.14
CA ASN A 24 9.98 6.38 4.08
C ASN A 24 9.21 5.15 3.59
N GLY A 25 7.91 5.29 3.30
CA GLY A 25 7.03 4.22 2.88
C GLY A 25 6.64 3.26 4.01
N ASN A 26 6.80 3.66 5.27
CA ASN A 26 6.30 2.89 6.42
C ASN A 26 4.82 3.21 6.65
N LEU A 27 4.05 2.21 7.06
CA LEU A 27 2.69 2.45 7.55
C LEU A 27 2.74 3.37 8.77
N VAL A 28 1.96 4.44 8.72
CA VAL A 28 1.70 5.29 9.87
C VAL A 28 0.64 4.58 10.70
N PRO A 29 0.90 4.28 11.99
CA PRO A 29 -0.13 3.75 12.85
C PRO A 29 -1.32 4.72 12.85
N PRO A 30 -2.56 4.24 12.72
CA PRO A 30 -3.71 5.11 12.95
C PRO A 30 -3.52 5.70 14.34
N THR A 31 -3.54 7.03 14.46
CA THR A 31 -3.47 7.71 15.74
C THR A 31 -4.69 7.30 16.56
N ARG A 32 -4.57 6.18 17.28
CA ARG A 32 -5.45 5.65 18.32
C ARG A 32 -6.95 5.95 18.12
N GLU A 33 -7.62 5.06 17.39
CA GLU A 33 -8.93 4.43 17.69
C GLU A 33 -9.48 3.81 16.40
N ILE A 34 -9.13 2.54 16.12
CA ILE A 34 -9.92 1.70 15.21
C ILE A 34 -11.13 1.25 16.02
N LYS A 35 -12.13 2.12 16.13
CA LYS A 35 -13.47 1.68 16.55
C LYS A 35 -14.08 0.97 15.35
N SER A 36 -14.15 -0.36 15.46
CA SER A 36 -14.94 -1.25 14.61
C SER A 36 -16.22 -0.54 14.18
N THR A 37 -16.41 -0.42 12.86
CA THR A 37 -17.72 -0.14 12.29
C THR A 37 -17.95 -1.05 11.10
N LEU A 38 -18.19 -2.33 11.43
CA LEU A 38 -19.30 -3.05 10.81
C LEU A 38 -20.48 -2.06 10.79
N HIS A 39 -20.89 -1.64 9.58
CA HIS A 39 -21.82 -0.55 9.29
C HIS A 39 -21.20 0.86 9.21
N SER A 40 -20.48 1.17 8.13
CA SER A 40 -20.75 2.47 7.47
C SER A 40 -20.25 2.54 6.03
N ALA A 41 -21.20 2.39 5.10
CA ALA A 41 -21.08 2.83 3.72
C ALA A 41 -21.08 4.37 3.58
N LEU A 42 -20.53 5.11 4.56
CA LEU A 42 -20.45 6.57 4.55
C LEU A 42 -18.99 6.99 4.44
N HIS A 43 -18.55 6.88 3.20
CA HIS A 43 -17.37 7.49 2.64
C HIS A 43 -17.20 8.98 3.03
N HIS A 44 -15.92 9.37 3.13
CA HIS A 44 -15.31 10.72 3.09
C HIS A 44 -14.58 11.18 4.36
N HIS A 45 -13.46 10.51 4.71
CA HIS A 45 -12.35 11.11 5.48
C HIS A 45 -11.18 11.57 4.58
N SER A 46 -11.38 11.63 3.26
CA SER A 46 -10.40 12.22 2.35
C SER A 46 -10.53 13.74 2.42
N ASP A 47 -9.84 14.35 3.38
CA ASP A 47 -9.24 15.71 3.33
C ASP A 47 -9.02 16.24 4.76
N ASP A 48 -8.44 15.45 5.67
CA ASP A 48 -7.95 15.98 6.95
C ASP A 48 -6.42 16.19 6.89
N PRO A 49 -5.93 17.44 6.73
CA PRO A 49 -4.50 17.76 6.73
C PRO A 49 -3.81 17.45 8.06
N GLN A 50 -4.56 17.11 9.13
CA GLN A 50 -4.02 16.83 10.45
C GLN A 50 -3.51 15.39 10.61
N LEU A 51 -3.90 14.47 9.72
CA LEU A 51 -3.45 13.08 9.80
C LEU A 51 -2.07 12.93 9.18
N ALA A 52 -1.12 12.36 9.94
CA ALA A 52 0.23 12.14 9.47
C ALA A 52 0.27 11.09 8.33
N GLY A 53 1.05 11.39 7.30
CA GLY A 53 1.27 10.50 6.16
C GLY A 53 0.23 10.61 5.05
N TYR A 54 0.49 9.92 3.95
CA TYR A 54 -0.29 9.98 2.71
C TYR A 54 -0.77 8.60 2.31
N THR A 55 -1.99 8.51 1.79
CA THR A 55 -2.53 7.28 1.20
C THR A 55 -1.95 7.03 -0.20
N ILE A 56 -2.03 5.80 -0.70
CA ILE A 56 -1.61 5.48 -2.08
C ILE A 56 -2.39 6.32 -3.13
N PRO A 57 -3.72 6.51 -3.03
CA PRO A 57 -4.44 7.41 -3.93
C PRO A 57 -4.00 8.88 -3.85
N GLU A 58 -3.69 9.39 -2.65
CA GLU A 58 -3.17 10.77 -2.48
C GLU A 58 -1.79 10.92 -3.14
N LEU A 59 -0.88 9.97 -2.91
CA LEU A 59 0.45 9.95 -3.54
C LEU A 59 0.35 9.84 -5.06
N GLN A 60 -0.59 9.06 -5.57
CA GLN A 60 -0.87 8.98 -7.01
C GLN A 60 -1.27 10.34 -7.57
N ARG A 61 -2.20 11.05 -6.91
CA ARG A 61 -2.62 12.40 -7.34
C ARG A 61 -1.44 13.38 -7.29
N LEU A 62 -0.66 13.38 -6.22
CA LEU A 62 0.52 14.24 -6.06
C LEU A 62 1.63 13.96 -7.08
N SER A 63 1.80 12.72 -7.52
CA SER A 63 2.77 12.36 -8.57
C SER A 63 2.53 13.09 -9.91
N ARG A 64 1.30 13.57 -10.12
CA ARG A 64 0.82 14.32 -11.30
C ARG A 64 0.73 15.84 -11.06
N SER A 65 1.15 16.33 -9.90
CA SER A 65 1.15 17.76 -9.57
C SER A 65 1.95 18.58 -10.59
N THR A 66 1.62 19.87 -10.75
CA THR A 66 2.43 20.80 -11.55
C THR A 66 3.71 21.20 -10.82
N PHE A 67 3.81 20.99 -9.51
CA PHE A 67 4.97 21.36 -8.71
C PHE A 67 6.00 20.21 -8.64
N PRO A 68 7.23 20.38 -9.18
CA PRO A 68 8.19 19.27 -9.31
C PRO A 68 8.58 18.60 -8.00
N ALA A 69 8.70 19.36 -6.90
CA ALA A 69 9.10 18.77 -5.62
C ALA A 69 8.01 17.87 -5.03
N GLN A 70 6.72 18.22 -5.19
CA GLN A 70 5.59 17.36 -4.83
C GLN A 70 5.60 16.06 -5.64
N ARG A 71 5.83 16.15 -6.96
CA ARG A 71 5.96 14.95 -7.79
C ARG A 71 7.10 14.06 -7.31
N ALA A 72 8.28 14.66 -7.11
CA ALA A 72 9.48 13.95 -6.71
C ALA A 72 9.30 13.18 -5.40
N ILE A 73 8.77 13.82 -4.35
CA ILE A 73 8.54 13.16 -3.06
C ILE A 73 7.53 12.03 -3.20
N SER A 74 6.44 12.23 -3.95
CA SER A 74 5.42 11.20 -4.14
C SER A 74 5.93 9.98 -4.91
N LEU A 75 6.69 10.20 -5.99
CA LEU A 75 7.29 9.10 -6.76
C LEU A 75 8.28 8.30 -5.91
N GLN A 76 9.12 8.98 -5.12
CA GLN A 76 10.05 8.32 -4.20
C GLN A 76 9.32 7.49 -3.14
N THR A 77 8.28 8.05 -2.52
CA THR A 77 7.48 7.34 -1.51
C THR A 77 6.76 6.13 -2.13
N LEU A 78 6.17 6.27 -3.32
CA LEU A 78 5.54 5.16 -4.04
C LEU A 78 6.55 4.03 -4.34
N GLY A 79 7.78 4.37 -4.77
CA GLY A 79 8.85 3.39 -4.98
C GLY A 79 9.20 2.60 -3.72
N ARG A 80 9.30 3.27 -2.57
CA ARG A 80 9.56 2.64 -1.26
C ARG A 80 8.40 1.72 -0.83
N ILE A 81 7.16 2.14 -1.05
CA ILE A 81 5.97 1.33 -0.77
C ILE A 81 5.99 0.07 -1.63
N LEU A 82 6.17 0.21 -2.94
CA LEU A 82 6.22 -0.94 -3.86
C LEU A 82 7.32 -1.94 -3.50
N TYR A 83 8.49 -1.46 -3.07
CA TYR A 83 9.57 -2.32 -2.58
C TYR A 83 9.13 -3.14 -1.36
N LYS A 84 8.57 -2.46 -0.34
CA LYS A 84 8.12 -3.09 0.91
C LYS A 84 6.94 -4.04 0.69
N LEU A 85 6.01 -3.71 -0.22
CA LEU A 85 4.93 -4.60 -0.65
C LEU A 85 5.49 -5.87 -1.30
N GLY A 86 6.46 -5.74 -2.21
CA GLY A 86 7.08 -6.89 -2.87
C GLY A 86 7.87 -7.79 -1.91
N LYS A 87 8.53 -7.19 -0.90
CA LYS A 87 9.22 -7.92 0.17
C LYS A 87 8.29 -8.44 1.26
N GLN A 88 7.01 -8.10 1.21
CA GLN A 88 6.03 -8.38 2.26
C GLN A 88 6.53 -7.98 3.66
N SER A 89 7.13 -6.79 3.78
CA SER A 89 7.84 -6.35 4.99
C SER A 89 7.05 -5.41 5.92
N TYR A 90 5.72 -5.33 5.77
CA TYR A 90 4.83 -4.62 6.68
C TYR A 90 4.32 -5.55 7.78
N TYR A 91 5.16 -5.74 8.80
CA TYR A 91 4.83 -6.59 9.96
C TYR A 91 3.67 -6.04 10.79
N GLN A 92 3.36 -4.74 10.69
CA GLN A 92 2.19 -4.14 11.33
C GLN A 92 0.84 -4.66 10.78
N LEU A 93 0.86 -5.35 9.64
CA LEU A 93 -0.31 -6.01 9.05
C LEU A 93 -0.55 -7.41 9.63
N ILE A 94 0.33 -7.88 10.53
CA ILE A 94 0.14 -9.14 11.25
C ILE A 94 -0.89 -8.86 12.34
N PRO A 95 -2.11 -9.42 12.26
CA PRO A 95 -3.09 -9.18 13.29
C PRO A 95 -2.63 -9.87 14.58
N GLU A 96 -2.76 -9.18 15.71
CA GLU A 96 -2.52 -9.74 17.05
C GLU A 96 -3.68 -10.68 17.41
N VAL A 97 -3.82 -11.80 16.69
CA VAL A 97 -4.92 -12.74 16.94
C VAL A 97 -4.44 -13.90 17.78
N GLU A 98 -5.25 -14.27 18.76
CA GLU A 98 -5.09 -15.51 19.49
C GLU A 98 -5.11 -16.72 18.51
N PRO A 99 -4.27 -17.74 18.73
CA PRO A 99 -4.12 -18.93 17.87
C PRO A 99 -5.43 -19.59 17.40
N GLU A 100 -6.49 -19.42 18.17
CA GLU A 100 -7.81 -20.03 18.02
C GLU A 100 -8.64 -19.42 16.89
N THR A 101 -8.40 -18.15 16.55
CA THR A 101 -9.15 -17.41 15.52
C THR A 101 -8.71 -17.77 14.10
N TYR A 102 -7.48 -18.27 13.94
CA TYR A 102 -6.96 -18.71 12.64
C TYR A 102 -7.62 -19.99 12.10
N LYS A 103 -8.51 -20.62 12.88
CA LYS A 103 -9.20 -21.85 12.51
C LYS A 103 -10.27 -21.64 11.43
N GLU A 104 -10.78 -20.42 11.25
CA GLU A 104 -11.85 -20.13 10.27
C GLU A 104 -11.33 -19.61 8.91
N GLU A 105 -10.18 -18.92 8.85
CA GLU A 105 -9.65 -18.30 7.61
C GLU A 105 -8.42 -19.02 6.97
N GLY A 106 -7.95 -20.16 7.51
CA GLY A 106 -6.98 -20.99 6.79
C GLY A 106 -5.49 -20.63 6.98
N SER A 107 -5.13 -20.06 8.14
CA SER A 107 -3.79 -19.65 8.64
C SER A 107 -3.47 -18.15 8.59
N ALA A 108 -2.65 -17.69 9.55
CA ALA A 108 -2.15 -16.31 9.63
C ALA A 108 -1.50 -15.82 8.33
N GLN A 109 -0.78 -16.71 7.64
CA GLN A 109 -0.15 -16.40 6.36
C GLN A 109 -1.18 -16.14 5.24
N GLY A 110 -2.33 -16.81 5.28
CA GLY A 110 -3.43 -16.59 4.34
C GLY A 110 -4.03 -15.20 4.47
N VAL A 111 -4.29 -14.78 5.71
CA VAL A 111 -4.79 -13.42 6.04
C VAL A 111 -3.80 -12.35 5.57
N ILE A 112 -2.52 -12.53 5.90
CA ILE A 112 -1.46 -11.61 5.48
C ILE A 112 -1.41 -11.50 3.94
N ASN A 113 -1.42 -12.62 3.23
CA ASN A 113 -1.40 -12.63 1.76
C ASN A 113 -2.65 -11.95 1.16
N LYS A 114 -3.83 -12.10 1.78
CA LYS A 114 -5.07 -11.41 1.39
C LYS A 114 -4.89 -9.89 1.50
N ILE A 115 -4.37 -9.39 2.61
CA ILE A 115 -4.10 -7.95 2.79
C ILE A 115 -3.09 -7.44 1.75
N TYR A 116 -1.98 -8.15 1.52
CA TYR A 116 -1.03 -7.77 0.46
C TYR A 116 -1.66 -7.78 -0.94
N SER A 117 -2.55 -8.73 -1.21
CA SER A 117 -3.30 -8.77 -2.48
C SER A 117 -4.14 -7.52 -2.66
N MET A 118 -4.86 -7.09 -1.62
CA MET A 118 -5.65 -5.85 -1.63
C MET A 118 -4.77 -4.62 -1.92
N PHE A 119 -3.57 -4.52 -1.32
CA PHE A 119 -2.64 -3.43 -1.65
C PHE A 119 -2.17 -3.46 -3.09
N TRP A 120 -1.89 -4.64 -3.65
CA TRP A 120 -1.50 -4.77 -5.05
C TRP A 120 -2.63 -4.42 -6.00
N ASP A 121 -3.87 -4.79 -5.67
CA ASP A 121 -5.07 -4.41 -6.43
C ASP A 121 -5.25 -2.89 -6.39
N LEU A 122 -5.12 -2.26 -5.22
CA LEU A 122 -5.15 -0.81 -5.10
C LEU A 122 -4.06 -0.12 -5.94
N CYS A 123 -2.82 -0.63 -5.92
CA CYS A 123 -1.74 -0.10 -6.76
C CYS A 123 -2.04 -0.26 -8.26
N ASN A 124 -2.70 -1.35 -8.66
CA ASN A 124 -3.12 -1.58 -10.02
C ASN A 124 -4.24 -0.62 -10.44
N ASP A 125 -5.25 -0.44 -9.60
CA ASP A 125 -6.39 0.44 -9.84
C ASP A 125 -5.97 1.91 -9.91
N CYS A 126 -5.01 2.31 -9.06
CA CYS A 126 -4.38 3.62 -9.10
C CYS A 126 -3.37 3.78 -10.26
N ARG A 127 -3.11 2.71 -11.03
CA ARG A 127 -2.13 2.66 -12.12
C ARG A 127 -0.76 3.20 -11.71
N ILE A 128 -0.28 2.79 -10.53
CA ILE A 128 0.94 3.34 -9.94
C ILE A 128 2.14 3.09 -10.85
N ILE A 129 2.30 1.89 -11.39
CA ILE A 129 3.43 1.56 -12.26
C ILE A 129 3.41 2.40 -13.54
N ASP A 130 2.25 2.59 -14.16
CA ASP A 130 2.12 3.44 -15.35
C ASP A 130 2.46 4.90 -15.03
N CYS A 131 2.04 5.41 -13.87
CA CYS A 131 2.41 6.75 -13.41
C CYS A 131 3.93 6.90 -13.25
N LEU A 132 4.62 5.88 -12.72
CA LEU A 132 6.08 5.87 -12.63
C LEU A 132 6.73 5.82 -14.02
N GLN A 133 6.21 5.00 -14.93
CA GLN A 133 6.73 4.91 -16.31
C GLN A 133 6.56 6.25 -17.05
N ASP A 134 5.40 6.88 -16.97
CA ASP A 134 5.13 8.18 -17.56
C ASP A 134 6.00 9.29 -16.95
N ALA A 135 6.28 9.21 -15.64
CA ALA A 135 7.17 10.16 -14.97
C ALA A 135 8.65 9.95 -15.33
N ALA A 136 9.06 8.73 -15.66
CA ALA A 136 10.42 8.39 -16.09
C ALA A 136 10.69 8.74 -17.57
N ASP A 137 9.65 8.72 -18.40
CA ASP A 137 9.72 9.02 -19.83
C ASP A 137 10.13 10.48 -20.09
N GLU A 138 11.20 10.66 -20.85
CA GLU A 138 11.75 11.97 -21.21
C GLU A 138 10.90 12.79 -22.16
N THR A 139 10.08 12.11 -22.97
CA THR A 139 9.15 12.77 -23.88
C THR A 139 7.95 13.35 -23.12
N LYS A 140 7.63 12.78 -21.95
CA LYS A 140 6.48 13.18 -21.11
C LYS A 140 6.87 14.07 -19.93
N THR A 141 8.07 13.88 -19.38
CA THR A 141 8.54 14.60 -18.18
C THR A 141 9.83 15.36 -18.44
N ARG A 142 9.73 16.69 -18.52
CA ARG A 142 10.90 17.57 -18.75
C ARG A 142 11.84 17.67 -17.55
N HIS A 143 11.31 17.59 -16.33
CA HIS A 143 12.09 17.85 -15.12
C HIS A 143 13.00 16.65 -14.77
N LEU A 144 14.31 16.84 -14.86
CA LEU A 144 15.30 15.76 -14.71
C LEU A 144 15.19 15.02 -13.37
N SER A 145 15.10 15.75 -12.25
CA SER A 145 15.01 15.09 -10.93
C SER A 145 13.76 14.21 -10.79
N VAL A 146 12.63 14.62 -11.39
CA VAL A 146 11.39 13.84 -11.35
C VAL A 146 11.57 12.54 -12.12
N ARG A 147 12.23 12.59 -13.29
CA ARG A 147 12.57 11.38 -14.05
C ARG A 147 13.48 10.45 -13.26
N ASN A 148 14.52 10.98 -12.63
CA ASN A 148 15.45 10.17 -11.84
C ASN A 148 14.75 9.45 -10.68
N TYR A 149 13.90 10.16 -9.92
CA TYR A 149 13.13 9.52 -8.85
C TYR A 149 12.12 8.49 -9.36
N ALA A 150 11.53 8.72 -10.53
CA ALA A 150 10.65 7.73 -11.17
C ALA A 150 11.43 6.47 -11.59
N LEU A 151 12.62 6.62 -12.17
CA LEU A 151 13.51 5.52 -12.52
C LEU A 151 13.95 4.73 -11.28
N GLU A 152 14.33 5.42 -10.21
CA GLU A 152 14.66 4.78 -8.92
C GLU A 152 13.45 4.03 -8.35
N ALA A 153 12.26 4.60 -8.41
CA ALA A 153 11.04 3.95 -7.94
C ALA A 153 10.71 2.68 -8.75
N LEU A 154 10.89 2.71 -10.08
CA LEU A 154 10.76 1.53 -10.94
C LEU A 154 11.82 0.47 -10.63
N TRP A 155 13.05 0.89 -10.35
CA TRP A 155 14.12 -0.02 -9.93
C TRP A 155 13.79 -0.67 -8.59
N LEU A 156 13.35 0.10 -7.59
CA LEU A 156 12.91 -0.40 -6.29
C LEU A 156 11.76 -1.41 -6.43
N TRP A 157 10.76 -1.12 -7.26
CA TRP A 157 9.68 -2.06 -7.54
C TRP A 157 10.21 -3.41 -8.07
N LYS A 158 11.15 -3.39 -9.02
CA LYS A 158 11.80 -4.61 -9.52
C LYS A 158 12.58 -5.34 -8.44
N GLN A 159 13.35 -4.63 -7.60
CA GLN A 159 14.10 -5.23 -6.48
C GLN A 159 13.19 -5.81 -5.39
N GLY A 160 11.99 -5.24 -5.21
CA GLY A 160 10.95 -5.76 -4.34
C GLY A 160 10.39 -7.10 -4.82
N GLY A 161 10.43 -7.37 -6.13
CA GLY A 161 9.94 -8.60 -6.72
C GLY A 161 8.48 -8.54 -7.21
N GLY A 162 7.85 -7.35 -7.14
CA GLY A 162 6.51 -7.10 -7.66
C GLY A 162 5.40 -7.87 -6.94
N ASP A 163 4.23 -7.92 -7.58
CA ASP A 163 3.06 -8.66 -7.09
C ASP A 163 3.36 -10.17 -7.07
N PHE A 164 3.35 -10.75 -5.88
CA PHE A 164 3.68 -12.15 -5.65
C PHE A 164 2.73 -13.09 -6.41
N ARG A 165 1.49 -12.67 -6.68
CA ARG A 165 0.50 -13.45 -7.45
C ARG A 165 0.90 -13.62 -8.90
N ARG A 166 1.68 -12.69 -9.46
CA ARG A 166 2.13 -12.74 -10.86
C ARG A 166 3.30 -13.69 -11.09
N LYS A 167 4.08 -14.04 -10.04
CA LYS A 167 5.19 -15.00 -10.16
C LYS A 167 4.71 -16.41 -10.49
N SER A 168 3.51 -16.78 -10.04
CA SER A 168 2.92 -18.11 -10.26
C SER A 168 2.44 -18.35 -11.70
N ALA A 169 2.33 -17.31 -12.54
CA ALA A 169 1.85 -17.44 -13.91
C ALA A 169 2.96 -17.76 -14.93
N ASN A 170 4.23 -17.49 -14.60
CA ASN A 170 5.35 -17.65 -15.53
C ASN A 170 6.10 -18.98 -15.40
N SER A 171 5.84 -19.78 -14.36
CA SER A 171 6.49 -21.07 -14.14
C SER A 171 5.87 -22.24 -14.92
N TYR A 172 4.85 -22.00 -15.75
CA TYR A 172 4.19 -23.02 -16.58
C TYR A 172 4.64 -23.02 -18.06
N ASN A 173 5.52 -22.10 -18.47
CA ASN A 173 5.90 -21.93 -19.88
C ASN A 173 7.38 -22.23 -20.22
N GLU A 174 8.23 -22.58 -19.24
CA GLU A 174 9.65 -22.90 -19.53
C GLU A 174 9.95 -24.40 -19.66
N ASP A 175 9.01 -25.29 -19.35
CA ASP A 175 9.20 -26.76 -19.45
C ASP A 175 8.58 -27.40 -20.71
N ASN A 176 8.19 -26.61 -21.72
CA ASN A 176 7.58 -27.10 -22.97
C ASN A 176 8.27 -26.53 -24.24
N VAL A 177 9.60 -26.56 -24.30
CA VAL A 177 10.37 -26.46 -25.56
C VAL A 177 11.53 -27.45 -25.55
#